data_AF-A0A1Z8PYU8-F1
#
_entry.id   AF-A0A1Z8PYU8-F1
#
_cell.length_a   1.000
_cell.length_b   1.000
_cell.length_c   1.000
_cell.angle_alpha   90.00
_cell.angle_beta   90.00
_cell.angle_gamma   90.00
#
_symmetry.space_group_name_H-M   'P 1'
#
loop_
_entity.id
_entity.type
_entity.pdbx_description
1 polymer ?
#
loop_
_entity_poly.entity_id
_entity_poly.type
_entity_poly.pdbx_seq_one_letter_code
_entity_poly.pdbx_strand_id
1 'polypeptide(L)'
;MGAITPIASGLSQIAGTISTVNQIASTVQNISGNGQAVRQQELALQQLQERQNINLQQAKSEAALERARIDADNAARQEDRQRALRRAVAAQRANFGGSGLSSNSGSSEAVLLGMFEGNDVESAQDARRAQLLNAALDLDVANQSSLNVLQRTQLRQRQRLNDTLL
;
A
#
# COMPACT_ATOMS: atom_id res chain seq x y z
N MET A 1 -1.94 -26.14 -22.66
CA MET A 1 -0.74 -25.28 -22.62
C MET A 1 -1.09 -24.06 -21.78
N GLY A 2 -0.58 -24.01 -20.54
CA GLY A 2 -0.97 -23.03 -19.54
C GLY A 2 -0.29 -21.68 -19.77
N ALA A 3 -1.09 -20.62 -19.75
CA ALA A 3 -0.60 -19.25 -19.76
C ALA A 3 -0.05 -18.91 -18.37
N ILE A 4 1.26 -18.72 -18.28
CA ILE A 4 1.95 -18.13 -17.14
C ILE A 4 1.84 -16.62 -17.36
N THR A 5 0.88 -15.98 -16.69
CA THR A 5 0.76 -14.52 -16.70
C THR A 5 1.85 -13.95 -15.78
N PRO A 6 2.79 -13.11 -16.26
CA PRO A 6 3.72 -12.44 -15.37
C PRO A 6 2.97 -11.31 -14.65
N ILE A 7 2.77 -11.48 -13.34
CA ILE A 7 2.34 -10.40 -12.43
C ILE A 7 3.57 -9.51 -12.21
N ALA A 8 3.89 -8.68 -13.20
CA ALA A 8 4.99 -7.73 -13.18
C ALA A 8 4.56 -6.42 -13.84
N SER A 9 3.60 -5.73 -13.23
CA SER A 9 3.15 -4.41 -13.69
C SER A 9 2.54 -3.54 -12.58
N GLY A 10 2.98 -3.72 -11.33
CA GLY A 10 2.27 -3.19 -10.16
C GLY A 10 2.83 -1.95 -9.47
N LEU A 11 3.96 -1.34 -9.86
CA LEU A 11 4.61 -0.32 -9.00
C LEU A 11 5.19 0.94 -9.67
N SER A 12 4.85 1.27 -10.93
CA SER A 12 5.50 2.41 -11.61
C SER A 12 4.57 3.43 -12.29
N GLN A 13 3.27 3.49 -11.96
CA GLN A 13 2.34 4.42 -12.63
C GLN A 13 1.71 5.51 -11.72
N ILE A 14 2.37 5.92 -10.64
CA ILE A 14 1.98 7.15 -9.89
C ILE A 14 2.94 8.30 -10.22
N ALA A 15 3.25 8.51 -11.50
CA ALA A 15 4.23 9.50 -11.92
C ALA A 15 3.78 10.44 -13.06
N GLY A 16 2.50 10.44 -13.47
CA GLY A 16 2.11 11.37 -14.53
C GLY A 16 0.61 11.53 -14.69
N THR A 17 0.08 12.62 -14.15
CA THR A 17 -0.89 13.52 -14.82
C THR A 17 -1.27 14.67 -13.87
N ILE A 18 -0.32 15.58 -13.60
CA ILE A 18 -0.66 16.94 -13.16
C ILE A 18 -0.22 17.88 -14.28
N SER A 19 -1.01 17.94 -15.36
CA SER A 19 -0.80 18.83 -16.50
C SER A 19 -1.89 19.90 -16.61
N THR A 20 -2.27 20.52 -15.49
CA THR A 20 -3.29 21.58 -15.46
C THR A 20 -2.89 22.69 -14.48
N VAL A 21 -1.85 23.45 -14.81
CA VAL A 21 -1.43 24.63 -14.00
C VAL A 21 -1.34 25.95 -14.80
N ASN A 22 -1.57 25.97 -16.12
CA ASN A 22 -1.12 27.12 -16.92
C ASN A 22 -2.07 28.32 -17.14
N GLN A 23 -3.22 28.51 -16.48
CA GLN A 23 -4.13 29.60 -16.92
C GLN A 23 -4.91 30.40 -15.85
N ILE A 24 -4.33 30.69 -14.68
CA ILE A 24 -4.93 31.72 -13.80
C ILE A 24 -3.83 32.54 -13.12
N ALA A 25 -3.08 33.33 -13.89
CA ALA A 25 -2.00 34.17 -13.32
C ALA A 25 -1.90 35.59 -13.90
N SER A 26 -2.88 36.10 -14.64
CA SER A 26 -2.71 37.40 -15.30
C SER A 26 -3.99 38.23 -15.43
N THR A 27 -4.77 38.44 -14.36
CA THR A 27 -5.77 39.54 -14.38
C THR A 27 -6.25 39.99 -13.00
N VAL A 28 -5.38 40.52 -12.13
CA VAL A 28 -5.83 41.53 -11.14
C VAL A 28 -4.68 42.52 -10.90
N GLN A 29 -4.60 43.52 -11.78
CA GLN A 29 -3.87 44.75 -11.53
C GLN A 29 -4.70 45.66 -10.62
N ASN A 30 -4.05 46.15 -9.56
CA ASN A 30 -4.26 47.47 -8.96
C ASN A 30 -5.71 47.89 -8.63
N ILE A 31 -6.20 47.61 -7.42
CA ILE A 31 -7.10 48.52 -6.66
C ILE A 31 -7.02 48.15 -5.17
N SER A 32 -6.46 49.06 -4.38
CA SER A 32 -6.87 49.46 -3.01
C SER A 32 -7.27 48.39 -1.97
N GLY A 33 -6.41 48.21 -0.96
CA GLY A 33 -6.79 47.84 0.41
C GLY A 33 -6.16 46.55 0.94
N ASN A 34 -5.25 46.66 1.91
CA ASN A 34 -4.64 45.55 2.67
C ASN A 34 -5.66 44.49 3.15
N GLY A 35 -6.94 44.85 3.34
CA GLY A 35 -8.00 43.92 3.75
C GLY A 35 -8.50 42.94 2.67
N GLN A 36 -8.23 43.16 1.37
CA GLN A 36 -8.60 42.21 0.31
C GLN A 36 -7.51 41.15 0.08
N ALA A 37 -6.23 41.52 0.20
CA ALA A 37 -5.11 40.59 0.09
C ALA A 37 -5.11 39.55 1.22
N VAL A 38 -5.41 39.97 2.46
CA VAL A 38 -5.55 39.06 3.61
C VAL A 38 -6.69 38.06 3.40
N ARG A 39 -7.85 38.51 2.92
CA ARG A 39 -8.99 37.62 2.64
C ARG A 39 -8.69 36.60 1.55
N GLN A 40 -7.97 36.98 0.49
CA GLN A 40 -7.58 36.04 -0.58
C GLN A 40 -6.57 35.01 -0.08
N GLN A 41 -5.61 35.42 0.76
CA GLN A 41 -4.64 34.50 1.37
C GLN A 41 -5.28 33.50 2.34
N GLU A 42 -6.29 33.93 3.09
CA GLU A 42 -7.02 33.08 4.01
C GLU A 42 -7.88 32.06 3.25
N LEU A 43 -8.55 32.48 2.17
CA LEU A 43 -9.26 31.59 1.24
C LEU A 43 -8.33 30.54 0.63
N ALA A 44 -7.13 30.94 0.19
CA ALA A 44 -6.15 30.02 -0.37
C ALA A 44 -5.66 28.98 0.66
N LEU A 45 -5.44 29.40 1.92
CA LEU A 45 -5.06 28.50 3.01
C LEU A 45 -6.19 27.54 3.37
N GLN A 46 -7.44 28.01 3.38
CA GLN A 46 -8.61 27.19 3.65
C GLN A 46 -8.83 26.15 2.55
N GLN A 47 -8.76 26.55 1.27
CA GLN A 47 -8.84 25.65 0.13
C GLN A 47 -7.72 24.60 0.14
N LEU A 48 -6.50 25.00 0.50
CA LEU A 48 -5.38 24.05 0.63
C LEU A 48 -5.66 23.03 1.73
N GLN A 49 -6.12 23.45 2.90
CA GLN A 49 -6.45 22.55 4.01
C GLN A 49 -7.56 21.56 3.64
N GLU A 50 -8.58 22.02 2.92
CA GLU A 50 -9.68 21.18 2.48
C GLU A 50 -9.19 20.11 1.49
N ARG A 51 -8.40 20.50 0.50
CA ARG A 51 -7.75 19.55 -0.44
C ARG A 51 -6.86 18.55 0.29
N GLN A 52 -6.05 19.01 1.23
CA GLN A 52 -5.18 18.13 2.03
C GLN A 52 -5.97 17.14 2.89
N ASN A 53 -7.09 17.57 3.47
CA ASN A 53 -7.96 16.69 4.25
C ASN A 53 -8.63 15.63 3.38
N ILE A 54 -9.12 16.01 2.19
CA ILE A 54 -9.72 15.07 1.23
C ILE A 54 -8.67 14.04 0.79
N ASN A 55 -7.49 14.49 0.38
CA ASN A 55 -6.41 13.59 -0.04
C ASN A 55 -6.00 12.64 1.09
N LEU A 56 -5.87 13.13 2.33
CA LEU A 56 -5.54 12.30 3.48
C LEU A 56 -6.65 11.29 3.80
N GLN A 57 -7.92 11.67 3.67
CA GLN A 57 -9.04 10.75 3.84
C GLN A 57 -9.05 9.66 2.77
N GLN A 58 -8.80 10.04 1.51
CA GLN A 58 -8.67 9.10 0.41
C GLN A 58 -7.53 8.11 0.66
N ALA A 59 -6.33 8.59 0.97
CA ALA A 59 -5.18 7.73 1.27
C ALA A 59 -5.45 6.77 2.44
N LYS A 60 -6.14 7.23 3.50
CA LYS A 60 -6.56 6.35 4.60
C LYS A 60 -7.56 5.28 4.15
N SER A 61 -8.53 5.65 3.31
CA SER A 61 -9.53 4.71 2.81
C SER A 61 -8.91 3.67 1.86
N GLU A 62 -7.97 4.09 1.02
CA GLU A 62 -7.21 3.23 0.12
C GLU A 62 -6.30 2.29 0.92
N ALA A 63 -5.60 2.79 1.93
CA ALA A 63 -4.79 1.96 2.82
C ALA A 63 -5.63 0.93 3.58
N ALA A 64 -6.85 1.29 4.02
CA ALA A 64 -7.76 0.35 4.67
C ALA A 64 -8.27 -0.74 3.70
N LEU A 65 -8.59 -0.36 2.47
CA LEU A 65 -8.98 -1.31 1.43
C LEU A 65 -7.82 -2.25 1.08
N GLU A 66 -6.62 -1.72 0.94
CA GLU A 66 -5.43 -2.49 0.60
C GLU A 66 -5.06 -3.47 1.73
N ARG A 67 -5.21 -3.07 3.00
CA ARG A 67 -5.12 -3.99 4.14
C ARG A 67 -6.10 -5.16 4.03
N ALA A 68 -7.37 -4.85 3.78
CA ALA A 68 -8.39 -5.88 3.62
C ALA A 68 -8.07 -6.84 2.45
N ARG A 69 -7.48 -6.32 1.36
CA ARG A 69 -7.02 -7.15 0.24
C ARG A 69 -5.83 -8.04 0.62
N ILE A 70 -4.84 -7.50 1.33
CA ILE A 70 -3.69 -8.27 1.83
C ILE A 70 -4.18 -9.41 2.73
N ASP A 71 -5.10 -9.14 3.64
CA ASP A 71 -5.65 -10.14 4.56
C ASP A 71 -6.44 -11.22 3.80
N ALA A 72 -7.26 -10.83 2.83
CA ALA A 72 -8.02 -11.76 1.99
C ALA A 72 -7.10 -12.65 1.13
N ASP A 73 -6.06 -12.08 0.52
CA ASP A 73 -5.07 -12.79 -0.28
C ASP A 73 -4.25 -13.77 0.58
N ASN A 74 -3.86 -13.36 1.79
CA ASN A 74 -3.21 -14.25 2.75
C ASN A 74 -4.11 -15.43 3.15
N ALA A 75 -5.39 -15.18 3.41
CA ALA A 75 -6.35 -16.24 3.74
C ALA A 75 -6.53 -17.21 2.57
N ALA A 76 -6.68 -16.71 1.35
CA ALA A 76 -6.79 -17.53 0.14
C ALA A 76 -5.54 -18.42 -0.07
N ARG A 77 -4.34 -17.86 0.08
CA ARG A 77 -3.08 -18.63 -0.02
C ARG A 77 -2.96 -19.70 1.04
N GLN A 78 -3.41 -19.44 2.27
CA GLN A 78 -3.42 -20.45 3.32
C GLN A 78 -4.36 -21.62 2.98
N GLU A 79 -5.55 -21.34 2.44
CA GLU A 79 -6.47 -22.39 1.99
C GLU A 79 -5.88 -23.22 0.86
N ASP A 80 -5.30 -22.58 -0.15
CA ASP A 80 -4.69 -23.27 -1.29
C ASP A 80 -3.51 -24.15 -0.85
N ARG A 81 -2.68 -23.67 0.08
CA ARG A 81 -1.60 -24.47 0.69
C ARG A 81 -2.13 -25.68 1.43
N GLN A 82 -3.17 -25.54 2.25
CA GLN A 82 -3.77 -26.69 2.94
C GLN A 82 -4.33 -27.72 1.96
N ARG A 83 -4.98 -27.27 0.88
CA ARG A 83 -5.51 -28.16 -0.18
C ARG A 83 -4.37 -28.87 -0.91
N ALA A 84 -3.30 -28.16 -1.24
CA ALA A 84 -2.11 -28.71 -1.89
C ALA A 84 -1.42 -29.75 -0.98
N LEU A 85 -1.25 -29.44 0.31
CA LEU A 85 -0.69 -30.36 1.30
C LEU A 85 -1.53 -31.63 1.43
N ARG A 86 -2.85 -31.51 1.57
CA ARG A 86 -3.75 -32.68 1.61
C ARG A 86 -3.65 -33.54 0.35
N ARG A 87 -3.57 -32.91 -0.82
CA ARG A 87 -3.39 -33.61 -2.10
C ARG A 87 -2.04 -34.32 -2.18
N ALA A 88 -0.96 -33.65 -1.75
CA ALA A 88 0.37 -34.24 -1.71
C ALA A 88 0.44 -35.44 -0.77
N VAL A 89 -0.10 -35.32 0.45
CA VAL A 89 -0.19 -36.42 1.42
C VAL A 89 -0.99 -37.60 0.85
N ALA A 90 -2.11 -37.33 0.18
CA ALA A 90 -2.91 -38.38 -0.45
C ALA A 90 -2.15 -39.09 -1.58
N ALA A 91 -1.47 -38.34 -2.45
CA ALA A 91 -0.66 -38.90 -3.54
C ALA A 91 0.53 -39.73 -3.00
N GLN A 92 1.20 -39.21 -1.97
CA GLN A 92 2.27 -39.90 -1.24
C GLN A 92 1.75 -41.26 -0.72
N ARG A 93 0.64 -41.27 0.03
CA ARG A 93 0.02 -42.50 0.56
C ARG A 93 -0.37 -43.49 -0.54
N ALA A 94 -0.93 -43.03 -1.66
CA ALA A 94 -1.30 -43.89 -2.78
C ALA A 94 -0.06 -44.55 -3.43
N ASN A 95 1.03 -43.79 -3.62
CA ASN A 95 2.27 -44.31 -4.19
C ASN A 95 2.94 -45.36 -3.28
N PHE A 96 2.96 -45.15 -1.96
CA PHE A 96 3.52 -46.13 -1.02
C PHE A 96 2.64 -47.37 -0.87
N GLY A 97 1.31 -47.20 -0.82
CA GLY A 97 0.37 -48.33 -0.76
C GLY A 97 0.40 -49.21 -2.02
N GLY A 98 0.61 -48.62 -3.20
CA GLY A 98 0.69 -49.35 -4.47
C GLY A 98 2.05 -50.01 -4.76
N SER A 99 3.13 -49.55 -4.13
CA SER A 99 4.49 -50.07 -4.36
C SER A 99 4.91 -51.19 -3.41
N GLY A 100 4.06 -51.58 -2.45
CA GLY A 100 4.35 -52.63 -1.48
C GLY A 100 5.42 -52.26 -0.44
N LEU A 101 5.96 -51.03 -0.49
CA LEU A 101 6.75 -50.46 0.59
C LEU A 101 5.80 -50.10 1.75
N SER A 102 5.92 -50.84 2.84
CA SER A 102 5.24 -50.52 4.09
C SER A 102 5.47 -49.05 4.47
N SER A 103 4.41 -48.36 4.90
CA SER A 103 4.43 -46.97 5.41
C SER A 103 5.36 -46.75 6.61
N ASN A 104 5.98 -47.82 7.13
CA ASN A 104 6.91 -47.83 8.25
C ASN A 104 8.39 -47.60 7.86
N SER A 105 8.68 -47.31 6.59
CA SER A 105 10.04 -46.97 6.15
C SER A 105 10.32 -45.49 6.41
N GLY A 106 11.34 -45.16 7.23
CA GLY A 106 11.63 -43.78 7.67
C GLY A 106 11.82 -42.74 6.55
N SER A 107 12.09 -43.19 5.31
CA SER A 107 12.22 -42.32 4.15
C SER A 107 10.90 -41.64 3.72
N SER A 108 9.73 -42.27 3.92
CA SER A 108 8.44 -41.65 3.57
C SER A 108 8.05 -40.54 4.55
N GLU A 109 8.45 -40.70 5.81
CA GLU A 109 8.18 -39.75 6.89
C GLU A 109 9.11 -38.53 6.81
N ALA A 110 10.37 -38.71 6.42
CA ALA A 110 11.31 -37.61 6.18
C ALA A 110 10.86 -36.67 5.04
N VAL A 111 10.28 -37.20 3.97
CA VAL A 111 9.75 -36.36 2.86
C VAL A 111 8.53 -35.56 3.31
N LEU A 112 7.63 -36.18 4.08
CA LEU A 112 6.45 -35.49 4.63
C LEU A 112 6.86 -34.40 5.64
N LEU A 113 7.87 -34.67 6.47
CA LEU A 113 8.44 -33.70 7.39
C LEU A 113 9.07 -32.51 6.64
N GLY A 114 9.85 -32.77 5.60
CA GLY A 114 10.44 -31.72 4.76
C GLY A 114 9.40 -30.88 4.02
N MET A 115 8.30 -31.49 3.56
CA MET A 115 7.17 -30.73 2.98
C MET A 115 6.47 -29.86 4.03
N PHE A 116 6.33 -30.34 5.26
CA PHE A 116 5.74 -29.57 6.36
C PHE A 116 6.64 -28.37 6.75
N GLU A 117 7.93 -28.61 6.97
CA GLU A 117 8.91 -27.56 7.27
C GLU A 117 8.98 -26.50 6.17
N GLY A 118 8.92 -26.91 4.89
CA GLY A 118 8.85 -25.99 3.76
C GLY A 118 7.62 -25.08 3.79
N ASN A 119 6.45 -25.62 4.18
CA ASN A 119 5.22 -24.86 4.32
C ASN A 119 5.27 -23.85 5.48
N ASP A 120 5.91 -24.20 6.59
CA ASP A 120 6.09 -23.31 7.73
C ASP A 120 7.01 -22.14 7.39
N VAL A 121 8.11 -22.40 6.70
CA VAL A 121 9.02 -21.35 6.21
C VAL A 121 8.31 -20.41 5.24
N GLU A 122 7.51 -20.93 4.31
CA GLU A 122 6.72 -20.13 3.38
C GLU A 122 5.64 -19.30 4.12
N SER A 123 5.01 -19.87 5.14
CA SER A 123 4.05 -19.17 6.01
C SER A 123 4.69 -17.98 6.73
N ALA A 124 5.87 -18.18 7.31
CA ALA A 124 6.62 -17.13 7.98
C ALA A 124 7.03 -16.01 7.01
N GLN A 125 7.40 -16.36 5.78
CA GLN A 125 7.73 -15.38 4.73
C GLN A 125 6.51 -14.57 4.29
N ASP A 126 5.37 -15.21 4.06
CA ASP A 126 4.10 -14.54 3.74
C ASP A 126 3.68 -13.57 4.84
N ALA A 127 3.71 -14.02 6.10
CA ALA A 127 3.37 -13.19 7.25
C ALA A 127 4.30 -11.96 7.36
N ARG A 128 5.61 -12.17 7.16
CA ARG A 128 6.60 -11.07 7.14
C ARG A 128 6.34 -10.10 6.00
N ARG A 129 6.00 -10.60 4.81
CA ARG A 129 5.64 -9.76 3.66
C ARG A 129 4.40 -8.93 3.94
N ALA A 130 3.34 -9.54 4.48
CA ALA A 130 2.12 -8.82 4.87
C ALA A 130 2.42 -7.72 5.89
N GLN A 131 3.25 -8.01 6.89
CA GLN A 131 3.67 -7.02 7.88
C GLN A 131 4.44 -5.85 7.23
N LEU A 132 5.35 -6.11 6.29
CA LEU A 132 6.08 -5.08 5.57
C LEU A 132 5.15 -4.21 4.72
N LEU A 133 4.18 -4.81 4.04
CA LEU A 133 3.19 -4.08 3.25
C LEU A 133 2.33 -3.18 4.16
N ASN A 134 1.86 -3.69 5.28
CA ASN A 134 1.10 -2.91 6.26
C ASN A 134 1.91 -1.74 6.83
N ALA A 135 3.19 -1.98 7.15
CA ALA A 135 4.09 -0.94 7.61
C ALA A 135 4.37 0.13 6.53
N ALA A 136 4.47 -0.28 5.26
CA ALA A 136 4.63 0.65 4.15
C ALA A 136 3.39 1.53 3.97
N LEU A 137 2.18 0.97 4.11
CA LEU A 137 0.92 1.73 4.08
C LEU A 137 0.85 2.74 5.23
N ASP A 138 1.26 2.37 6.44
CA ASP A 138 1.34 3.29 7.57
C ASP A 138 2.32 4.43 7.33
N LEU A 139 3.50 4.10 6.81
CA LEU A 139 4.54 5.07 6.51
C LEU A 139 4.09 6.06 5.42
N ASP A 140 3.38 5.59 4.40
CA ASP A 140 2.84 6.47 3.34
C ASP A 140 1.84 7.48 3.89
N VAL A 141 0.84 7.02 4.66
CA VAL A 141 -0.15 7.91 5.29
C VAL A 141 0.52 8.90 6.25
N ALA A 142 1.52 8.45 7.02
CA ALA A 142 2.29 9.32 7.90
C ALA A 142 3.09 10.38 7.11
N ASN A 143 3.73 10.00 6.01
CA ASN A 143 4.49 10.91 5.14
C ASN A 143 3.58 11.95 4.48
N GLN A 144 2.39 11.55 4.01
CA GLN A 144 1.42 12.52 3.47
C GLN A 144 1.00 13.54 4.54
N SER A 145 0.76 13.08 5.78
CA SER A 145 0.41 13.97 6.88
C SER A 145 1.53 14.96 7.23
N SER A 146 2.80 14.51 7.20
CA SER A 146 3.95 15.36 7.50
C SER A 146 4.20 16.40 6.40
N LEU A 147 4.05 16.01 5.13
CA LEU A 147 4.09 16.94 3.99
C LEU A 147 2.98 17.99 4.08
N ASN A 148 1.75 17.59 4.45
CA ASN A 148 0.65 18.53 4.65
C ASN A 148 0.98 19.56 5.76
N VAL A 149 1.53 19.12 6.89
CA VAL A 149 1.96 20.00 7.99
C VAL A 149 3.09 20.95 7.54
N LEU A 150 4.07 20.44 6.79
CA LEU A 150 5.18 21.23 6.29
C LEU A 150 4.69 22.32 5.33
N GLN A 151 3.86 21.97 4.35
CA GLN A 151 3.28 22.92 3.39
C GLN A 151 2.46 24.01 4.10
N ARG A 152 1.66 23.63 5.11
CA ARG A 152 0.91 24.59 5.94
C ARG A 152 1.84 25.54 6.71
N THR A 153 2.93 25.01 7.25
CA THR A 153 3.92 25.81 7.99
C THR A 153 4.63 26.79 7.07
N GLN A 154 5.07 26.33 5.89
CA GLN A 154 5.72 27.17 4.89
C GLN A 154 4.79 28.27 4.38
N LEU A 155 3.51 27.96 4.11
CA LEU A 155 2.54 28.97 3.68
C LEU A 155 2.33 30.05 4.74
N ARG A 156 2.17 29.65 6.02
CA ARG A 156 2.05 30.60 7.15
C ARG A 156 3.29 31.46 7.32
N GLN A 157 4.48 30.88 7.17
CA GLN A 157 5.74 31.63 7.24
C GLN A 157 5.82 32.66 6.11
N ARG A 158 5.47 32.28 4.88
CA ARG A 158 5.43 33.22 3.74
C ARG A 158 4.42 34.36 3.96
N GLN A 159 3.25 34.06 4.54
CA GLN A 159 2.25 35.08 4.88
C GLN A 159 2.81 36.06 5.92
N ARG A 160 3.42 35.56 7.01
CA ARG A 160 4.05 36.41 8.04
C ARG A 160 5.15 37.32 7.47
N LEU A 161 6.01 36.78 6.59
CA LEU A 161 7.09 37.57 5.98
C LEU A 161 6.54 38.68 5.10
N ASN A 162 5.49 38.41 4.32
CA ASN A 162 4.83 39.41 3.49
C ASN A 162 4.15 40.51 4.33
N ASP A 163 3.56 40.16 5.48
CA ASP A 163 2.97 41.13 6.40
C ASP A 163 4.03 42.02 7.07
N THR A 164 5.24 41.51 7.34
CA THR A 164 6.31 42.28 7.99
C THR A 164 7.14 43.16 7.05
N LEU A 165 7.05 42.93 5.73
CA LEU A 165 7.80 43.67 4.70
C LEU A 165 6.98 44.79 4.03
N LEU A 166 5.72 44.96 4.43
CA LEU A 166 4.81 46.05 4.03
C LEU A 166 4.62 47.04 5.19
#